data_AF-A0A850JDY9-F1
#
_entry.id   AF-A0A850JDY9-F1
#
_cell.length_a   1.000
_cell.length_b   1.000
_cell.length_c   1.000
_cell.angle_alpha   90.00
_cell.angle_beta   90.00
_cell.angle_gamma   90.00
#
_symmetry.space_group_name_H-M   'P 1'
#
loop_
_entity.id
_entity.type
_entity.pdbx_description
1 polymer ?
#
loop_
_entity_poly.entity_id
_entity_poly.type
_entity_poly.pdbx_seq_one_letter_code
_entity_poly.pdbx_strand_id
1 'polypeptide(L)' 'MNENTVVSRHLTSEGVVLWTRCSCGRLRMDLVPHGTAPRLTAGPVPYTQLTQPTNTP' A
#
# COMPACT_ATOMS: atom_id res chain seq x y z
N MET A 1 7.63 -14.73 -15.00
CA MET A 1 6.35 -14.00 -14.89
C MET A 1 6.06 -13.90 -13.41
N ASN A 2 6.15 -12.71 -12.81
CA ASN A 2 5.93 -12.57 -11.37
C ASN A 2 4.45 -12.23 -11.18
N GLU A 3 3.62 -13.27 -11.27
CA GLU A 3 2.20 -13.16 -11.02
C GLU A 3 1.94 -12.88 -9.54
N ASN A 4 1.23 -11.79 -9.28
CA ASN A 4 0.73 -11.43 -7.97
C ASN A 4 -0.72 -11.89 -7.88
N THR A 5 -1.01 -12.83 -6.99
CA THR A 5 -2.36 -13.36 -6.80
C THR A 5 -3.03 -12.64 -5.64
N VAL A 6 -4.26 -12.19 -5.84
CA VAL A 6 -5.09 -11.65 -4.76
C VAL A 6 -5.52 -12.81 -3.87
N VAL A 7 -5.19 -12.73 -2.59
CA VAL A 7 -5.51 -13.77 -1.59
C VAL A 7 -6.62 -13.35 -0.63
N SER A 8 -6.84 -12.05 -0.45
CA SER A 8 -7.94 -11.54 0.36
C SER A 8 -8.36 -10.14 -0.08
N ARG A 9 -9.64 -9.84 0.09
CA ARG A 9 -10.24 -8.52 -0.08
C ARG A 9 -11.15 -8.23 1.10
N HIS A 10 -10.90 -7.14 1.80
CA HIS A 10 -11.65 -6.76 2.98
C HIS A 10 -12.20 -5.34 2.81
N LEU A 11 -13.51 -5.17 2.95
CA LEU A 11 -14.17 -3.86 2.93
C LEU A 11 -14.00 -3.18 4.28
N THR A 12 -13.62 -1.91 4.28
CA THR A 12 -13.53 -1.04 5.47
C THR A 12 -14.31 0.24 5.20
N SER A 13 -14.48 1.09 6.22
CA SER A 13 -15.09 2.42 6.03
C SER A 13 -14.29 3.30 5.06
N GLU A 14 -12.97 3.11 5.02
CA GLU A 14 -12.06 3.91 4.21
C GLU A 14 -11.94 3.42 2.77
N GLY A 15 -12.21 2.14 2.50
CA GLY A 15 -11.87 1.53 1.22
C GLY A 15 -11.92 0.01 1.22
N VAL A 16 -11.26 -0.57 0.22
CA VAL A 16 -10.99 -2.01 0.16
C VAL A 16 -9.51 -2.25 0.46
N VAL A 17 -9.24 -3.03 1.49
CA VAL A 17 -7.91 -3.59 1.76
C VAL A 17 -7.73 -4.83 0.89
N LEU A 18 -6.72 -4.80 0.03
CA LEU A 18 -6.31 -5.91 -0.83
C LEU A 18 -5.03 -6.53 -0.28
N TRP A 19 -5.05 -7.84 -0.13
CA TRP A 19 -3.85 -8.63 0.14
C TRP A 19 -3.46 -9.39 -1.12
N THR A 20 -2.23 -9.16 -1.57
CA THR A 20 -1.64 -9.86 -2.71
C THR A 20 -0.44 -10.66 -2.26
N ARG A 21 -0.29 -11.86 -2.80
CA ARG A 21 0.87 -12.72 -2.61
C ARG A 21 1.64 -12.79 -3.91
N CYS A 22 2.90 -12.39 -3.86
CA CYS A 22 3.82 -12.60 -4.96
C CYS A 22 4.18 -14.09 -5.06
N SER A 23 4.52 -14.56 -6.26
CA SER A 23 5.07 -15.91 -6.46
C SER A 23 6.30 -16.20 -5.60
N CYS A 24 7.04 -15.18 -5.14
CA CYS A 24 8.14 -15.33 -4.18
C CYS A 24 7.70 -15.53 -2.72
N GLY A 25 6.39 -15.58 -2.45
CA GLY A 25 5.80 -15.80 -1.13
C GLY A 25 5.57 -14.52 -0.31
N ARG A 26 6.10 -13.37 -0.71
CA ARG A 26 5.89 -12.09 0.00
C ARG A 26 4.44 -11.62 -0.09
N LEU A 27 3.92 -11.15 1.03
CA LEU A 27 2.61 -10.50 1.12
C LEU A 27 2.77 -8.98 0.96
N ARG A 28 1.87 -8.40 0.18
CA ARG A 28 1.70 -6.96 0.04
C ARG A 28 0.27 -6.60 0.40
N MET A 29 0.13 -5.57 1.24
CA MET A 29 -1.15 -4.97 1.59
C MET A 29 -1.28 -3.65 0.84
N ASP A 30 -2.44 -3.43 0.24
CA ASP A 30 -2.80 -2.15 -0.33
C ASP A 30 -4.20 -1.72 0.12
N LEU A 31 -4.37 -0.45 0.48
CA LEU A 31 -5.69 0.17 0.67
C LEU A 31 -6.09 0.89 -0.60
N VAL A 32 -7.26 0.54 -1.14
CA VAL A 32 -7.93 1.23 -2.24
C VAL A 32 -9.06 2.07 -1.66
N PRO A 33 -8.90 3.41 -1.55
CA PRO A 33 -9.89 4.25 -0.89
C PRO A 33 -11.22 4.34 -1.67
N HIS A 34 -12.32 4.55 -0.94
CA HIS A 34 -13.60 4.92 -1.53
C HIS A 34 -13.61 6.41 -1.91
N GLY A 35 -12.84 6.82 -2.92
CA GLY A 35 -12.78 8.22 -3.34
C GLY A 35 -11.58 8.56 -4.21
N THR A 36 -11.18 9.83 -4.19
CA THR A 36 -10.02 10.36 -4.96
C THR A 36 -8.70 10.24 -4.21
N ALA A 37 -8.73 9.75 -2.97
CA ALA A 37 -7.52 9.54 -2.19
C ALA A 37 -6.59 8.53 -2.87
N PRO A 38 -5.27 8.74 -2.81
CA PRO A 38 -4.31 7.84 -3.44
C PRO A 38 -4.32 6.47 -2.77
N ARG A 39 -4.06 5.42 -3.57
CA ARG A 39 -3.85 4.07 -3.06
C ARG A 39 -2.66 4.06 -2.10
N LEU A 40 -2.84 3.46 -0.94
CA LEU A 40 -1.77 3.30 0.05
C LEU A 40 -1.24 1.87 -0.02
N THR A 41 0.08 1.71 -0.05
CA THR A 41 0.73 0.40 0.06
C THR A 41 1.43 0.33 1.41
N ALA A 42 1.15 -0.69 2.20
CA ALA A 42 1.92 -0.93 3.41
C ALA A 42 3.28 -1.53 3.04
N GLY A 43 4.35 -0.96 3.58
CA GLY A 43 5.70 -1.41 3.32
C GLY A 43 6.72 -0.56 4.08
N PRO A 44 8.00 -0.94 4.03
CA PRO A 44 9.05 -0.10 4.58
C PRO A 44 8.99 1.26 3.90
N VAL A 45 8.87 2.32 4.69
CA VAL A 45 9.03 3.68 4.18
C VAL A 45 10.41 3.77 3.54
N PRO A 46 10.54 4.24 2.29
CA PRO A 46 11.84 4.54 1.76
C PRO A 46 12.45 5.64 2.64
N TYR A 47 13.66 5.42 3.14
CA TYR A 47 14.38 6.36 4.02
C TYR A 47 14.45 7.78 3.45
N THR A 48 14.34 7.94 2.12
CA THR A 48 14.28 9.22 1.41
C THR A 48 13.05 10.07 1.70
N GLN A 49 12.00 9.52 2.32
CA GLN A 49 10.80 10.28 2.72
C GLN A 49 10.96 10.92 4.12
N LEU A 50 11.96 10.49 4.91
CA LEU A 50 12.17 11.00 6.27
C LEU A 50 12.98 12.30 6.33
N THR A 51 13.54 12.77 5.20
CA THR A 51 14.42 13.95 5.14
C THR A 51 13.78 15.19 4.56
N GLN A 52 12.48 15.43 4.75
CA GLN A 52 11.90 16.74 4.43
C GLN A 52 11.84 17.63 5.69
N PRO A 53 12.88 18.43 6.00
CA PRO A 53 12.74 19.52 6.96
C PRO A 53 11.95 20.63 6.28
N THR A 54 10.63 20.61 6.42
CA THR A 54 9.79 21.75 6.05
C THR A 54 9.85 22.79 7.16
N ASN A 55 10.91 23.59 7.21
CA ASN A 55 10.94 24.83 7.98
C ASN A 55 11.88 25.84 7.34
N THR A 56 11.36 26.66 6.42
CA THR A 56 11.78 28.03 6.11
C THR A 56 10.67 28.68 5.27
N PRO A 57 10.37 29.99 5.37
CA PRO A 57 10.93 31.05 6.22
C PRO A 57 10.11 31.42 7.47
#